data_AF-A0A2C6M7U2-F1
#
_entry.id   AF-A0A2C6M7U2-F1
#
_cell.length_a   1.000
_cell.length_b   1.000
_cell.length_c   1.000
_cell.angle_alpha   90.00
_cell.angle_beta   90.00
_cell.angle_gamma   90.00
#
_symmetry.space_group_name_H-M   'P 1'
#
loop_
_entity.id
_entity.type
_entity.pdbx_description
1 polymer ?
#
loop_
_entity_poly.entity_id
_entity_poly.type
_entity_poly.pdbx_seq_one_letter_code
_entity_poly.pdbx_strand_id
1 'polypeptide(L)'
;MKMGCQKVLFIEANPEVYKRLQEHIKGKENVLAANVTISDYNGSINLHVTSFDQSSSILPLKEHKKIYPAIQEVSQREVPCEPLTV
;
A
#
# COMPACT_ATOMS: atom_id res chain seq x y z
N MET A 1 -14.94 -13.97 9.80
CA MET A 1 -15.76 -13.04 8.98
C MET A 1 -16.12 -13.72 7.66
N LYS A 2 -17.39 -14.04 7.40
CA LYS A 2 -17.87 -14.41 6.06
C LYS A 2 -18.63 -13.19 5.51
N MET A 3 -17.90 -12.26 4.90
CA MET A 3 -18.45 -11.06 4.25
C MET A 3 -19.11 -11.36 2.88
N GLY A 4 -19.37 -12.62 2.53
CA GLY A 4 -19.92 -13.01 1.23
C GLY A 4 -18.99 -12.78 0.01
N CYS A 5 -17.86 -12.07 0.17
CA CYS A 5 -16.88 -11.88 -0.89
C CYS A 5 -16.25 -13.21 -1.32
N GLN A 6 -16.47 -13.57 -2.59
CA GLN A 6 -15.96 -14.81 -3.18
C GLN A 6 -14.47 -14.70 -3.55
N LYS A 7 -13.98 -13.50 -3.82
CA LYS A 7 -12.57 -13.20 -4.14
C LYS A 7 -12.18 -11.86 -3.51
N VAL A 8 -10.98 -11.79 -2.93
CA VAL A 8 -10.44 -10.57 -2.30
C VAL A 8 -9.07 -10.28 -2.88
N LEU A 9 -8.83 -9.04 -3.28
CA LEU A 9 -7.52 -8.55 -3.70
C LEU A 9 -7.07 -7.45 -2.72
N PHE A 10 -5.95 -7.67 -2.05
CA PHE A 10 -5.25 -6.63 -1.31
C PHE A 10 -4.19 -5.98 -2.20
N ILE A 11 -4.12 -4.66 -2.18
CA ILE A 11 -3.10 -3.89 -2.89
C ILE A 11 -2.31 -3.13 -1.84
N GLU A 12 -1.01 -3.38 -1.78
CA GLU A 12 -0.11 -2.76 -0.81
C GLU A 12 1.14 -2.27 -1.55
N ALA A 13 1.37 -0.95 -1.56
CA ALA A 13 2.50 -0.37 -2.29
C ALA A 13 3.83 -0.54 -1.54
N ASN A 14 3.82 -0.55 -0.21
CA ASN A 14 5.04 -0.67 0.60
C ASN A 14 5.53 -2.14 0.61
N PRO A 15 6.70 -2.46 0.04
CA PRO A 15 7.19 -3.83 -0.07
C PRO A 15 7.38 -4.54 1.29
N GLU A 16 7.71 -3.79 2.35
CA GLU A 16 7.92 -4.36 3.68
C GLU A 16 6.59 -4.73 4.36
N VAL A 17 5.56 -3.92 4.16
CA VAL A 17 4.19 -4.23 4.62
C VAL A 17 3.64 -5.38 3.79
N TYR A 18 3.86 -5.37 2.47
CA TYR A 18 3.43 -6.41 1.55
C TYR A 18 4.00 -7.79 1.93
N LYS A 19 5.27 -7.86 2.32
CA LYS A 19 5.89 -9.12 2.77
C LYS A 19 5.16 -9.71 3.99
N ARG A 20 4.84 -8.88 4.99
CA ARG A 20 4.06 -9.29 6.16
C ARG A 20 2.63 -9.69 5.78
N LEU A 21 2.02 -8.96 4.85
CA LEU A 21 0.69 -9.27 4.32
C LEU A 21 0.66 -10.66 3.66
N GLN A 22 1.63 -10.98 2.81
CA GLN A 22 1.79 -12.29 2.17
C GLN A 22 1.83 -13.43 3.20
N GLU A 23 2.57 -13.25 4.30
CA GLU A 23 2.63 -14.22 5.39
C GLU A 23 1.26 -14.41 6.06
N HIS A 24 0.51 -13.33 6.30
CA HIS A 24 -0.80 -13.38 6.93
C HIS A 24 -1.90 -13.97 6.03
N ILE A 25 -1.80 -13.84 4.71
CA ILE A 25 -2.81 -14.39 3.77
C ILE A 25 -2.48 -15.81 3.30
N LYS A 26 -1.32 -16.36 3.67
CA LYS A 26 -0.91 -17.71 3.30
C LYS A 26 -2.01 -18.74 3.65
N GLY A 27 -2.32 -19.61 2.68
CA GLY A 27 -3.35 -20.64 2.82
C GLY A 27 -4.79 -20.16 2.60
N LYS A 28 -5.01 -18.87 2.26
CA LYS A 28 -6.33 -18.35 1.89
C LYS A 28 -6.48 -18.33 0.37
N GLU A 29 -7.04 -19.38 -0.21
CA GLU A 29 -7.13 -19.57 -1.68
C GLU A 29 -7.92 -18.48 -2.41
N ASN A 30 -8.86 -17.83 -1.73
CA ASN A 30 -9.69 -16.77 -2.30
C ASN A 30 -9.15 -15.36 -2.08
N VAL A 31 -7.92 -15.23 -1.57
CA VAL A 31 -7.28 -13.96 -1.24
C VAL A 31 -5.97 -13.83 -2.00
N LEU A 32 -5.85 -12.76 -2.78
CA LEU A 32 -4.64 -12.38 -3.49
C LEU A 32 -4.07 -11.09 -2.88
N ALA A 33 -2.78 -10.88 -3.05
CA ALA A 33 -2.14 -9.60 -2.77
C ALA A 33 -1.22 -9.19 -3.93
N ALA A 34 -1.20 -7.91 -4.25
CA ALA A 34 -0.31 -7.31 -5.24
C ALA A 34 0.53 -6.19 -4.59
N ASN A 35 1.82 -6.14 -4.94
CA ASN A 35 2.73 -5.09 -4.50
C ASN A 35 2.84 -3.99 -5.56
N VAL A 36 1.84 -3.11 -5.61
CA VAL A 36 1.74 -2.07 -6.64
C VAL A 36 0.98 -0.86 -6.10
N THR A 37 1.21 0.30 -6.71
CA THR A 37 0.38 1.50 -6.50
C THR A 37 -0.66 1.60 -7.60
N ILE A 38 -1.93 1.87 -7.26
CA ILE A 38 -2.93 2.17 -8.28
C ILE A 38 -2.83 3.64 -8.67
N SER A 39 -2.70 3.89 -9.98
CA SER A 39 -2.62 5.24 -10.55
C SER A 39 -3.43 5.35 -11.85
N ASP A 40 -3.45 6.53 -12.46
CA ASP A 40 -4.06 6.79 -13.77
C ASP A 40 -3.13 6.46 -14.94
N TYR A 41 -1.90 6.01 -14.69
CA TYR A 41 -0.93 5.62 -15.71
C TYR A 41 -0.13 4.36 -15.31
N ASN A 42 0.64 3.84 -16.26
CA ASN A 42 1.60 2.77 -16.02
C ASN A 42 3.00 3.37 -15.82
N GLY A 43 3.77 2.85 -14.87
CA GLY A 43 5.16 3.25 -14.69
C GLY A 43 5.67 3.00 -13.28
N SER A 44 6.51 3.89 -12.79
CA SER A 44 6.98 3.92 -11.42
C SER A 44 6.66 5.27 -10.77
N ILE A 45 6.46 5.27 -9.46
CA ILE A 45 6.19 6.46 -8.67
C ILE A 45 6.92 6.40 -7.33
N ASN A 46 7.27 7.56 -6.79
CA ASN A 46 7.86 7.66 -5.46
C ASN A 46 6.77 7.53 -4.39
N LEU A 47 6.88 6.48 -3.59
CA LEU A 47 6.11 6.29 -2.38
C LEU A 47 6.84 6.92 -1.20
N HIS A 48 6.20 7.87 -0.53
CA HIS A 48 6.64 8.45 0.72
C HIS A 48 6.24 7.53 1.87
N VAL A 49 7.20 6.80 2.43
CA VAL A 49 6.97 5.88 3.54
C VAL A 49 7.02 6.63 4.86
N THR A 50 6.04 6.40 5.71
CA THR A 50 5.91 7.06 7.01
C THR A 50 6.36 6.19 8.18
N SER A 51 6.75 6.83 9.28
CA SER A 51 7.06 6.16 10.55
C SER A 51 5.83 5.46 11.16
N PHE A 52 6.09 4.57 12.12
CA PHE A 52 5.07 3.90 12.96
C PHE A 52 4.02 3.09 12.18
N ASP A 53 4.42 2.50 11.05
CA ASP A 53 3.52 1.77 10.15
C ASP A 53 2.26 2.59 9.77
N GLN A 54 2.38 3.92 9.74
CA GLN A 54 1.29 4.81 9.33
C GLN A 54 1.12 4.82 7.81
N SER A 55 0.08 5.49 7.33
CA SER A 55 -0.26 5.55 5.91
C SER A 55 0.87 6.17 5.08
N SER A 56 1.48 5.33 4.24
CA SER A 56 2.38 5.76 3.17
C SER A 56 1.56 6.36 2.02
N SER A 57 2.15 7.30 1.28
CA SER A 57 1.44 8.05 0.25
C SER A 57 2.35 8.40 -0.92
N ILE A 58 1.80 8.46 -2.13
CA ILE A 58 2.47 9.05 -3.29
C ILE A 58 2.45 10.58 -3.25
N LEU A 59 1.62 11.16 -2.39
CA LEU A 59 1.56 12.60 -2.16
C LEU A 59 2.38 12.98 -0.93
N PRO A 60 3.08 14.13 -0.95
CA PRO A 60 3.80 14.62 0.21
C PRO A 60 2.88 14.80 1.43
N LEU A 61 3.42 14.50 2.61
CA LEU A 61 2.74 14.71 3.88
C LEU A 61 2.65 16.23 4.19
N LYS A 62 1.70 16.93 3.57
CA LYS A 62 1.43 18.36 3.84
C LYS A 62 0.54 18.52 5.07
N GLU A 63 -0.78 18.62 4.89
CA GLU A 63 -1.72 18.90 5.99
C GLU A 63 -1.75 17.80 7.06
N HIS A 64 -1.46 16.55 6.67
CA HIS A 64 -1.40 15.42 7.62
C HIS A 64 -0.39 15.64 8.75
N LYS A 65 0.74 16.34 8.48
CA LYS A 65 1.75 16.68 9.50
C LYS A 65 1.26 17.70 10.52
N LYS A 66 0.27 18.55 10.18
CA LYS A 66 -0.27 19.54 11.13
C LYS A 66 -1.13 18.88 12.21
N ILE A 67 -1.80 17.78 11.86
CA ILE A 67 -2.67 17.03 12.77
C ILE A 67 -1.85 15.98 13.54
N TYR A 68 -0.88 15.35 12.89
CA TYR A 68 -0.06 14.29 13.48
C TYR A 68 1.44 14.61 13.35
N PRO A 69 1.98 15.54 14.17
CA PRO A 69 3.36 16.01 14.05
C PRO A 69 4.41 14.94 14.35
N ALA A 70 4.04 13.87 15.07
CA ALA A 70 4.93 12.74 15.33
C ALA A 70 5.16 11.87 14.08
N ILE A 71 4.27 11.91 13.09
CA ILE A 71 4.41 11.11 11.86
C ILE A 71 5.44 11.78 10.96
N GLN A 72 6.51 11.08 10.69
CA GLN A 72 7.60 11.55 9.84
C GLN A 72 7.67 10.69 8.58
N GLU A 73 8.07 11.31 7.49
CA GLU A 73 8.52 10.58 6.32
C GLU A 73 9.90 10.00 6.64
N VAL A 74 10.02 8.68 6.58
CA VAL A 74 11.25 7.96 6.94
C VAL A 74 12.06 7.56 5.72
N SER A 75 11.42 7.38 4.56
CA SER A 75 12.10 7.09 3.30
C SER A 75 11.20 7.37 2.10
N GLN A 76 11.82 7.48 0.93
CA GLN A 76 11.13 7.41 -0.35
C GLN A 76 11.56 6.15 -1.08
N ARG A 77 10.61 5.47 -1.72
CA ARG A 77 10.89 4.28 -2.53
C ARG A 77 10.16 4.37 -3.85
N GLU A 78 10.90 4.09 -4.91
CA GLU A 78 10.30 3.90 -6.23
C GLU A 78 9.57 2.55 -6.25
N VAL A 79 8.28 2.59 -6.59
CA VAL A 79 7.41 1.41 -6.65
C VAL A 79 6.67 1.39 -7.98
N PRO A 80 6.30 0.22 -8.51
CA PRO A 80 5.49 0.13 -9.72
C PRO A 80 4.11 0.75 -9.49
N CYS A 81 3.56 1.33 -10.55
CA CYS A 81 2.20 1.84 -10.57
C CYS A 81 1.48 1.46 -11.87
N GLU A 82 0.18 1.17 -11.76
CA GLU A 82 -0.67 0.77 -12.88
C GLU A 82 -2.14 1.15 -12.65
N PRO A 83 -2.94 1.30 -13.72
CA PRO A 83 -4.39 1.44 -13.60
C PRO A 83 -5.03 0.13 -13.13
N LEU A 84 -6.01 0.22 -12.22
CA LEU A 84 -6.77 -0.95 -11.79
C LEU A 84 -7.76 -1.38 -12.88
N THR A 85 -7.49 -2.50 -13.54
CA THR A 85 -8.43 -3.17 -14.46
C THR A 85 -9.14 -4.30 -13.73
N VAL A 86 -10.47 -4.26 -13.66
CA VAL A 86 -11.34 -5.27 -13.02
C VAL A 86 -12.07 -6.14 -14.02
#